data_AF-A0A9P7KLK6-F1
#
_entry.id   AF-A0A9P7KLK6-F1
#
_cell.length_a   1.000
_cell.length_b   1.000
_cell.length_c   1.000
_cell.angle_alpha   90.00
_cell.angle_beta   90.00
_cell.angle_gamma   90.00
#
_symmetry.space_group_name_H-M   'P 1'
#
loop_
_entity.id
_entity.type
_entity.pdbx_description
1 polymer ?
#
loop_
_entity_poly.entity_id
_entity_poly.type
_entity_poly.pdbx_seq_one_letter_code
_entity_poly.pdbx_strand_id
1 'polypeptide(L)'
;MEYPTLPPFNASKVLLPGDKLPPGLDPNATAIGSVFYDNAAAVSPFSYPISLGQDGKGWVSIEEVFVRLNTTYAPNGTFARLSNDSVPDQYGNATYIGYDAAVCVELFEPWVLEVYNSTTGAPVSMRLVEQGGVVQSRPPAPGVEEQLSGPPLSITDTNVIRQLDSSNLANVYITAHQNSVNQLTKDNGRDSYYVPCPTLLSFTSGRGSLGYTELSPSMFAESRGLSDGSNLLPYFAGTGQMLARRYNDRVLSNAYARPIYAALYLAFIMILGLVVGLFVPKLPLGVPHRDFNMYTWMAAFQAEELVGESIKLPGISRNMALDNIAEQVGGLKFRYVDPQTRSGY
;
A
#
# COMPACT_ATOMS: atom_id res chain seq x y z
N MET A 1 -31.44 7.19 0.51
CA MET A 1 -30.45 8.01 -0.21
C MET A 1 -31.20 8.72 -1.29
N GLU A 2 -31.29 10.04 -1.21
CA GLU A 2 -31.76 10.84 -2.33
C GLU A 2 -30.62 10.87 -3.34
N TYR A 3 -30.84 10.33 -4.54
CA TYR A 3 -29.81 10.33 -5.56
C TYR A 3 -29.59 11.77 -6.03
N PRO A 4 -28.34 12.23 -6.17
CA PRO A 4 -28.08 13.56 -6.70
C PRO A 4 -28.70 13.66 -8.10
N THR A 5 -29.64 14.59 -8.27
CA THR A 5 -30.30 14.82 -9.56
C THR A 5 -29.36 15.62 -10.46
N LEU A 6 -28.83 14.97 -11.49
CA LEU A 6 -28.03 15.64 -12.51
C LEU A 6 -28.93 16.47 -13.43
N PRO A 7 -28.48 17.66 -13.86
CA PRO A 7 -29.20 18.41 -14.88
C PRO A 7 -29.24 17.62 -16.20
N PRO A 8 -30.27 17.81 -17.05
CA PRO A 8 -30.34 17.14 -18.35
C PRO A 8 -29.09 17.41 -19.19
N PHE A 9 -28.60 16.39 -19.88
CA PHE A 9 -27.44 16.50 -20.75
C PHE A 9 -27.70 17.52 -21.87
N ASN A 10 -26.75 18.43 -22.05
CA ASN A 10 -26.80 19.44 -23.10
C ASN A 10 -25.66 19.20 -24.09
N ALA A 11 -25.97 18.51 -25.18
CA ALA A 11 -25.01 18.17 -26.23
C ALA A 11 -24.29 19.40 -26.81
N SER A 12 -24.97 20.54 -26.93
CA SER A 12 -24.39 21.77 -27.48
C SER A 12 -23.27 22.37 -26.62
N LYS A 13 -23.13 21.97 -25.35
CA LYS A 13 -22.03 22.39 -24.48
C LYS A 13 -20.77 21.52 -24.63
N VAL A 14 -20.90 20.34 -25.21
CA VAL A 14 -19.84 19.33 -25.29
C VAL A 14 -19.35 19.16 -26.73
N LEU A 15 -20.27 19.17 -27.70
CA LEU A 15 -19.93 19.01 -29.11
C LEU A 15 -19.30 20.29 -29.66
N LEU A 16 -18.13 20.15 -30.29
CA LEU A 16 -17.47 21.24 -31.01
C LEU A 16 -18.15 21.47 -32.36
N PRO A 17 -17.93 22.64 -33.00
CA PRO A 17 -18.47 22.91 -34.33
C PRO A 17 -18.06 21.83 -35.35
N GLY A 18 -19.05 21.11 -35.88
CA GLY A 18 -18.83 20.01 -36.84
C GLY A 18 -18.95 18.61 -36.22
N ASP A 19 -18.94 18.50 -34.89
CA ASP A 19 -19.18 17.24 -34.20
C ASP A 19 -20.65 16.82 -34.31
N LYS A 20 -20.87 15.51 -34.33
CA LYS A 20 -22.19 14.90 -34.32
C LYS A 20 -22.22 13.85 -33.23
N LEU A 21 -23.38 13.71 -32.58
CA LEU A 21 -23.58 12.60 -31.66
C LEU A 21 -23.43 11.27 -32.42
N PRO A 22 -22.79 10.26 -31.82
CA PRO A 22 -22.73 8.94 -32.41
C PRO A 22 -24.13 8.41 -32.74
N PRO A 23 -24.30 7.71 -33.87
CA PRO A 23 -25.59 7.13 -34.21
C PRO A 23 -26.01 6.13 -33.14
N GLY A 24 -27.21 6.33 -32.57
CA GLY A 24 -27.77 5.48 -31.51
C GLY A 24 -27.57 6.01 -30.08
N LEU A 25 -26.82 7.10 -29.88
CA LEU A 25 -26.76 7.75 -28.57
C LEU A 25 -28.00 8.63 -28.36
N ASP A 26 -28.84 8.29 -27.38
CA ASP A 26 -29.98 9.12 -26.97
C ASP A 26 -29.50 10.24 -26.03
N PRO A 27 -29.63 11.53 -26.43
CA PRO A 27 -29.26 12.65 -25.57
C PRO A 27 -30.03 12.66 -24.24
N ASN A 28 -31.28 12.15 -24.22
CA ASN A 28 -32.12 12.15 -23.03
C ASN A 28 -31.74 11.03 -22.04
N ALA A 29 -31.10 9.97 -22.53
CA ALA A 29 -30.55 8.89 -21.71
C ALA A 29 -29.09 9.15 -21.30
N THR A 30 -28.49 10.22 -21.82
CA THR A 30 -27.11 10.62 -21.49
C THR A 30 -27.14 11.54 -20.27
N ALA A 31 -26.28 11.27 -19.28
CA ALA A 31 -26.20 12.10 -18.08
C ALA A 31 -25.18 13.24 -18.24
N ILE A 32 -23.97 12.90 -18.67
CA ILE A 32 -22.81 13.79 -18.77
C ILE A 32 -22.06 13.48 -20.07
N GLY A 33 -21.38 14.48 -20.61
CA GLY A 33 -20.37 14.31 -21.64
C GLY A 33 -19.23 15.28 -21.40
N SER A 34 -18.04 14.91 -21.85
CA SER A 34 -16.81 15.68 -21.73
C SER A 34 -16.22 15.94 -23.11
N VAL A 35 -15.43 17.02 -23.21
CA VAL A 35 -14.70 17.38 -24.42
C VAL A 35 -13.21 17.39 -24.12
N PHE A 36 -12.44 16.69 -24.95
CA PHE A 36 -10.99 16.62 -24.84
C PHE A 36 -10.37 17.27 -26.08
N TYR A 37 -9.66 18.37 -25.86
CA TYR A 37 -8.96 19.06 -26.93
C TYR A 37 -7.73 18.27 -27.39
N ASP A 38 -7.44 18.33 -28.68
CA ASP A 38 -6.15 17.88 -29.20
C ASP A 38 -5.04 18.81 -28.69
N ASN A 39 -4.35 18.35 -27.65
CA ASN A 39 -3.19 18.98 -27.03
C ASN A 39 -1.95 18.07 -27.13
N ALA A 40 -2.04 17.03 -27.97
CA ALA A 40 -1.05 15.97 -28.11
C ALA A 40 -0.63 15.22 -26.83
N ALA A 41 -1.35 15.39 -25.72
CA ALA A 41 -1.11 14.67 -24.48
C ALA A 41 -1.67 13.25 -24.58
N ALA A 42 -0.92 12.29 -24.05
CA ALA A 42 -1.35 10.90 -24.06
C ALA A 42 -2.45 10.59 -23.06
N VAL A 43 -2.49 11.32 -21.94
CA VAL A 43 -3.53 11.20 -20.92
C VAL A 43 -4.20 12.55 -20.73
N SER A 44 -5.53 12.55 -20.73
CA SER A 44 -6.32 13.75 -20.47
C SER A 44 -7.43 13.42 -19.48
N PRO A 45 -7.27 13.80 -18.20
CA PRO A 45 -8.31 13.64 -17.21
C PRO A 45 -9.35 14.75 -17.32
N PHE A 46 -10.58 14.43 -16.93
CA PHE A 46 -11.68 15.36 -16.76
C PHE A 46 -12.46 15.00 -15.51
N SER A 47 -12.91 16.01 -14.77
CA SER A 47 -13.52 15.83 -13.45
C SER A 47 -14.80 16.64 -13.35
N TYR A 48 -15.88 15.99 -12.95
CA TYR A 48 -17.19 16.59 -12.79
C TYR A 48 -17.70 16.37 -11.37
N PRO A 49 -17.66 17.39 -10.49
CA PRO A 49 -18.14 17.26 -9.12
C PRO A 49 -19.68 17.14 -9.11
N ILE A 50 -20.18 16.04 -8.56
CA ILE A 50 -21.62 15.84 -8.30
C ILE A 50 -22.01 16.48 -6.97
N SER A 51 -21.18 16.31 -5.94
CA SER A 51 -21.36 16.89 -4.61
C SER A 51 -20.07 17.54 -4.16
N LEU A 52 -20.17 18.78 -3.68
CA LEU A 52 -19.05 19.52 -3.09
C LEU A 52 -19.04 19.42 -1.55
N GLY A 53 -19.75 18.42 -1.01
CA GLY A 53 -19.79 18.10 0.41
C GLY A 53 -20.68 18.98 1.25
N GLN A 54 -21.71 19.58 0.63
CA GLN A 54 -22.71 20.42 1.30
C GLN A 54 -23.50 19.67 2.37
N ASP A 55 -23.62 18.34 2.27
CA ASP A 55 -24.30 17.47 3.23
C ASP A 55 -23.39 17.03 4.40
N GLY A 56 -22.12 17.48 4.40
CA GLY A 56 -21.15 17.19 5.45
C GLY A 56 -20.56 15.77 5.41
N LYS A 57 -20.86 14.98 4.37
CA LYS A 57 -20.50 13.56 4.29
C LYS A 57 -19.35 13.28 3.33
N GLY A 58 -18.60 14.31 2.96
CA GLY A 58 -17.49 14.23 2.01
C GLY A 58 -17.92 14.59 0.58
N TRP A 59 -17.20 14.09 -0.41
CA TRP A 59 -17.30 14.59 -1.80
C TRP A 59 -17.56 13.46 -2.78
N VAL A 60 -18.25 13.80 -3.86
CA VAL A 60 -18.54 12.87 -4.95
C VAL A 60 -18.23 13.56 -6.27
N SER A 61 -17.36 12.97 -7.08
CA SER A 61 -17.10 13.41 -8.45
C SER A 61 -17.13 12.23 -9.42
N ILE A 62 -17.44 12.55 -10.67
CA ILE A 62 -17.19 11.66 -11.80
C ILE A 62 -15.83 12.04 -12.37
N GLU A 63 -14.96 11.05 -12.47
CA GLU A 63 -13.64 11.18 -13.04
C GLU A 63 -13.60 10.41 -14.35
N GLU A 64 -13.19 11.10 -15.40
CA GLU A 64 -13.04 10.55 -16.73
C GLU A 64 -11.58 10.66 -17.13
N VAL A 65 -11.08 9.66 -17.84
CA VAL A 65 -9.76 9.71 -18.47
C VAL A 65 -9.89 9.36 -19.92
N PHE A 66 -9.28 10.19 -20.77
CA PHE A 66 -9.13 9.93 -22.19
C PHE A 66 -7.67 9.67 -22.51
N VAL A 67 -7.43 8.52 -23.12
CA VAL A 67 -6.11 8.03 -23.52
C VAL A 67 -5.96 8.19 -25.03
N ARG A 68 -4.81 8.72 -25.44
CA ARG A 68 -4.40 8.90 -26.84
C ARG A 68 -2.97 8.45 -27.02
N LEU A 69 -2.76 7.37 -27.74
CA LEU A 69 -1.43 6.82 -27.92
C LEU A 69 -1.14 6.52 -29.38
N ASN A 70 0.05 6.90 -29.83
CA ASN A 70 0.52 6.43 -31.13
C ASN A 70 0.85 4.93 -31.03
N THR A 71 0.28 4.12 -31.93
CA THR A 71 0.47 2.66 -31.97
C THR A 71 1.93 2.26 -32.15
N THR A 72 2.80 3.14 -32.69
CA THR A 72 4.25 2.94 -32.70
C THR A 72 4.82 2.68 -31.30
N TYR A 73 4.26 3.35 -30.29
CA TYR A 73 4.74 3.28 -28.90
C TYR A 73 3.94 2.32 -28.02
N ALA A 74 2.92 1.67 -28.59
CA ALA A 74 2.11 0.66 -27.95
C ALA A 74 1.92 -0.51 -28.92
N PRO A 75 2.99 -1.25 -29.26
CA PRO A 75 2.94 -2.31 -30.29
C PRO A 75 2.00 -3.46 -29.92
N ASN A 76 1.78 -3.68 -28.61
CA ASN A 76 0.84 -4.66 -28.08
C ASN A 76 -0.47 -4.00 -27.61
N GLY A 77 -0.70 -2.73 -27.97
CA GLY A 77 -1.84 -1.94 -27.55
C GLY A 77 -3.12 -2.35 -28.28
N THR A 78 -4.20 -2.55 -27.52
CA THR A 78 -5.55 -2.79 -28.04
C THR A 78 -6.44 -1.63 -27.61
N PHE A 79 -6.87 -0.85 -28.60
CA PHE A 79 -7.65 0.37 -28.39
C PHE A 79 -9.09 0.19 -28.85
N ALA A 80 -10.03 0.83 -28.18
CA ALA A 80 -11.44 0.85 -28.55
C ALA A 80 -11.68 1.51 -29.92
N ARG A 81 -10.86 2.51 -30.27
CA ARG A 81 -10.94 3.24 -31.54
C ARG A 81 -9.54 3.60 -32.03
N LEU A 82 -9.32 3.55 -33.33
CA LEU A 82 -8.13 4.11 -33.99
C LEU A 82 -8.50 5.38 -34.77
N SER A 83 -7.53 6.25 -34.99
CA SER A 83 -7.65 7.41 -35.87
C SER A 83 -7.95 6.96 -37.31
N ASN A 84 -8.71 7.77 -38.04
CA ASN A 84 -8.98 7.49 -39.45
C ASN A 84 -7.72 7.75 -40.31
N ASP A 85 -6.93 8.75 -39.93
CA ASP A 85 -5.70 9.12 -40.62
C ASP A 85 -4.50 8.39 -40.02
N SER A 86 -3.58 7.96 -40.88
CA SER A 86 -2.32 7.36 -40.47
C SER A 86 -1.27 8.43 -40.20
N VAL A 87 -0.49 8.25 -39.14
CA VAL A 87 0.72 9.01 -38.82
C VAL A 87 1.93 8.14 -39.15
N PRO A 88 2.87 8.55 -40.01
CA PRO A 88 4.06 7.75 -40.29
C PRO A 88 5.01 7.72 -39.09
N ASP A 89 5.58 6.56 -38.79
CA ASP A 89 6.65 6.42 -37.80
C ASP A 89 8.00 6.94 -38.32
N GLN A 90 9.05 6.85 -37.49
CA GLN A 90 10.42 7.27 -37.85
C GLN A 90 11.02 6.49 -39.05
N TYR A 91 10.43 5.35 -39.42
CA TYR A 91 10.83 4.52 -40.55
C TYR A 91 9.90 4.68 -41.77
N GLY A 92 8.88 5.54 -41.67
CA GLY A 92 7.88 5.77 -42.71
C GLY A 92 6.76 4.73 -42.76
N ASN A 93 6.65 3.83 -41.77
CA ASN A 93 5.52 2.90 -41.69
C ASN A 93 4.28 3.63 -41.19
N ALA A 94 3.12 3.28 -41.77
CA ALA A 94 1.85 3.84 -41.32
C ALA A 94 1.51 3.34 -39.91
N THR A 95 1.31 4.27 -38.98
CA THR A 95 0.80 4.02 -37.63
C THR A 95 -0.44 4.88 -37.36
N TYR A 96 -1.11 4.66 -36.24
CA TYR A 96 -2.39 5.31 -35.94
C TYR A 96 -2.38 5.82 -34.51
N ILE A 97 -3.30 6.74 -34.20
CA ILE A 97 -3.55 7.14 -32.82
C ILE A 97 -4.67 6.26 -32.28
N GLY A 98 -4.35 5.45 -31.27
CA GLY A 98 -5.29 4.68 -30.50
C GLY A 98 -5.96 5.52 -29.41
N TYR A 99 -7.25 5.30 -29.24
CA TYR A 99 -8.10 5.99 -28.27
C TYR A 99 -8.77 4.99 -27.33
N ASP A 100 -8.62 5.24 -26.04
CA ASP A 100 -9.36 4.57 -24.97
C ASP A 100 -9.93 5.60 -24.00
N ALA A 101 -11.02 5.24 -23.32
CA ALA A 101 -11.62 6.08 -22.29
C ALA A 101 -12.15 5.23 -21.14
N ALA A 102 -12.03 5.75 -19.92
CA ALA A 102 -12.66 5.17 -18.74
C ALA A 102 -13.36 6.24 -17.92
N VAL A 103 -14.42 5.84 -17.24
CA VAL A 103 -15.21 6.67 -16.35
C VAL A 103 -15.29 5.96 -15.00
N CYS A 104 -15.02 6.69 -13.93
CA CYS A 104 -15.09 6.20 -12.56
C CYS A 104 -15.84 7.19 -11.67
N VAL A 105 -16.42 6.68 -10.59
CA VAL A 105 -16.96 7.52 -9.51
C VAL A 105 -15.89 7.63 -8.45
N GLU A 106 -15.47 8.85 -8.16
CA GLU A 106 -14.55 9.17 -7.08
C GLU A 106 -15.35 9.60 -5.85
N LEU A 107 -15.11 8.91 -4.74
CA LEU A 107 -15.88 9.05 -3.51
C LEU A 107 -14.91 9.33 -2.35
N PHE A 108 -15.07 10.50 -1.74
CA PHE A 108 -14.35 10.87 -0.54
C PHE A 108 -15.30 10.78 0.64
N GLU A 109 -15.03 9.87 1.55
CA GLU A 109 -15.89 9.64 2.70
C GLU A 109 -15.10 9.74 4.00
N PRO A 110 -15.66 10.34 5.05
CA PRO A 110 -15.07 10.29 6.36
C PRO A 110 -15.19 8.86 6.93
N TRP A 111 -14.12 8.37 7.55
CA TRP A 111 -14.08 7.09 8.24
C TRP A 111 -13.53 7.27 9.66
N VAL A 112 -14.15 6.59 10.62
CA VAL A 112 -13.62 6.50 11.99
C VAL A 112 -12.61 5.38 12.04
N LEU A 113 -11.40 5.68 12.52
CA LEU A 113 -10.29 4.74 12.62
C LEU A 113 -10.00 4.38 14.07
N GLU A 114 -9.63 3.12 14.30
CA GLU A 114 -9.02 2.70 15.55
C GLU A 114 -7.51 2.92 15.44
N VAL A 115 -6.94 3.66 16.40
CA VAL A 115 -5.51 3.99 16.43
C VAL A 115 -4.92 3.46 17.73
N TYR A 116 -3.85 2.67 17.61
CA TYR A 116 -3.07 2.21 18.75
C TYR A 116 -1.94 3.19 19.04
N ASN A 117 -1.97 3.77 20.24
CA ASN A 117 -0.95 4.70 20.70
C ASN A 117 0.03 3.96 21.63
N SER A 118 1.19 3.58 21.09
CA SER A 118 2.25 2.92 21.85
C SER A 118 3.13 3.94 22.58
N THR A 119 3.67 3.57 23.74
CA THR A 119 4.71 4.36 24.43
C THR A 119 6.08 4.28 23.76
N THR A 120 6.28 3.35 22.82
CA THR A 120 7.58 3.07 22.18
C THR A 120 7.66 3.46 20.70
N GLY A 121 6.63 4.10 20.14
CA GLY A 121 6.61 4.42 18.70
C GLY A 121 5.52 5.39 18.29
N ALA A 122 5.46 5.70 16.99
CA ALA A 122 4.38 6.51 16.42
C ALA A 122 3.04 5.76 16.50
N PRO A 123 1.90 6.47 16.64
CA PRO A 123 0.59 5.84 16.59
C PRO A 123 0.38 5.09 15.26
N VAL A 124 -0.23 3.91 15.33
CA VAL A 124 -0.52 3.08 14.15
C VAL A 124 -2.02 2.91 14.01
N SER A 125 -2.54 3.10 12.80
CA SER A 125 -3.94 2.77 12.48
C SER A 125 -4.11 1.25 12.46
N MET A 126 -5.09 0.76 13.23
CA MET A 126 -5.34 -0.67 13.39
C MET A 126 -6.42 -1.16 12.44
N ARG A 127 -7.56 -0.45 12.36
CA ARG A 127 -8.68 -0.80 11.48
C ARG A 127 -9.63 0.37 11.25
N LEU A 128 -10.44 0.24 10.20
CA LEU A 128 -11.66 1.03 10.03
C LEU A 128 -12.70 0.55 11.05
N VAL A 129 -13.30 1.47 11.80
CA VAL A 129 -14.31 1.17 12.83
C VAL A 129 -15.71 1.26 12.25
N GLU A 130 -16.01 2.40 11.62
CA GLU A 130 -17.29 2.71 11.01
C GLU A 130 -17.14 3.82 9.96
N GLN A 131 -18.08 3.83 9.03
CA GLN A 131 -18.21 4.87 8.01
C GLN A 131 -18.90 6.09 8.62
N GLY A 132 -18.43 7.27 8.28
CA GLY A 132 -18.97 8.55 8.75
C GLY A 132 -17.98 9.35 9.59
N GLY A 133 -18.34 10.61 9.83
CA GLY A 133 -17.57 11.54 10.65
C GLY A 133 -17.90 11.53 12.13
N VAL A 134 -18.79 10.64 12.59
CA VAL A 134 -19.34 10.62 13.96
C VAL A 134 -19.01 9.30 14.61
N VAL A 135 -18.51 9.34 15.84
CA VAL A 135 -18.31 8.15 16.67
C VAL A 135 -19.66 7.73 17.28
N GLN A 136 -20.36 6.80 16.64
CA GLN A 136 -21.68 6.34 17.07
C GLN A 136 -21.55 5.40 18.26
N SER A 137 -22.39 5.58 19.29
CA SER A 137 -22.55 4.56 20.34
C SER A 137 -23.01 3.29 19.67
N ARG A 138 -22.13 2.28 19.60
CA ARG A 138 -22.49 1.03 18.93
C ARG A 138 -23.72 0.49 19.66
N PRO A 139 -24.84 0.23 18.95
CA PRO A 139 -25.87 -0.58 19.56
C PRO A 139 -25.21 -1.92 19.90
N PRO A 140 -25.35 -2.39 21.15
CA PRO A 140 -24.72 -3.62 21.56
C PRO A 140 -25.15 -4.74 20.61
N ALA A 141 -24.21 -5.59 20.19
CA ALA A 141 -24.60 -6.94 19.80
C ALA A 141 -25.48 -7.49 20.94
N PRO A 142 -26.56 -8.23 20.67
CA PRO A 142 -27.52 -8.61 21.71
C PRO A 142 -26.78 -9.21 22.92
N GLY A 143 -26.76 -8.47 24.04
CA GLY A 143 -26.10 -8.85 25.29
C GLY A 143 -24.71 -8.22 25.60
N VAL A 144 -24.15 -7.32 24.78
CA VAL A 144 -22.83 -6.71 25.02
C VAL A 144 -22.89 -5.18 25.01
N GLU A 145 -23.26 -4.56 26.14
CA GLU A 145 -23.20 -3.10 26.31
C GLU A 145 -21.75 -2.61 26.43
N GLU A 146 -21.41 -1.56 25.67
CA GLU A 146 -20.13 -0.85 25.86
C GLU A 146 -20.13 -0.18 27.24
N GLN A 147 -19.25 -0.63 28.14
CA GLN A 147 -19.05 0.01 29.45
C GLN A 147 -18.25 1.30 29.26
N LEU A 148 -18.96 2.40 29.04
CA LEU A 148 -18.38 3.73 28.94
C LEU A 148 -18.02 4.24 30.35
N SER A 149 -16.77 4.66 30.53
CA SER A 149 -16.28 5.24 31.79
C SER A 149 -15.87 6.69 31.57
N GLY A 150 -16.28 7.58 32.47
CA GLY A 150 -16.00 9.02 32.42
C GLY A 150 -17.27 9.87 32.37
N PRO A 151 -17.18 11.18 32.64
CA PRO A 151 -18.30 12.08 32.48
C PRO A 151 -18.74 12.08 31.00
N PRO A 152 -20.04 12.06 30.71
CA PRO A 152 -20.49 12.20 29.34
C PRO A 152 -20.04 13.57 28.84
N LEU A 153 -19.08 13.58 27.90
CA LEU A 153 -18.69 14.77 27.12
C LEU A 153 -19.86 15.28 26.24
N SER A 154 -21.05 14.70 26.41
CA SER A 154 -22.18 14.73 25.52
C SER A 154 -23.09 15.96 25.68
N ILE A 155 -22.94 16.82 26.68
CA ILE A 155 -23.86 17.97 26.86
C ILE A 155 -23.17 19.26 27.35
N THR A 156 -22.06 19.18 28.09
CA THR A 156 -21.57 20.32 28.87
C THR A 156 -20.44 21.14 28.23
N ASP A 157 -19.73 20.62 27.23
CA ASP A 157 -18.59 21.31 26.61
C ASP A 157 -18.87 21.63 25.13
N THR A 158 -19.06 22.91 24.85
CA THR A 158 -19.31 23.44 23.49
C THR A 158 -18.05 23.42 22.62
N ASN A 159 -16.86 23.19 23.19
CA ASN A 159 -15.60 23.19 22.44
C ASN A 159 -15.24 21.81 21.85
N VAL A 160 -15.98 20.75 22.21
CA VAL A 160 -15.70 19.39 21.74
C VAL A 160 -16.45 19.10 20.45
N ILE A 161 -15.69 18.90 19.36
CA ILE A 161 -16.22 18.50 18.06
C ILE A 161 -16.58 17.01 18.11
N ARG A 162 -17.77 16.64 17.64
CA ARG A 162 -18.25 15.24 17.63
C ARG A 162 -18.45 14.66 16.25
N GLN A 163 -18.45 15.53 15.26
CA GLN A 163 -18.68 15.19 13.88
C GLN A 163 -17.65 15.89 13.02
N LEU A 164 -16.98 15.15 12.15
CA LEU A 164 -16.31 15.73 11.00
C LEU A 164 -17.37 16.18 10.00
N ASP A 165 -17.27 17.43 9.58
CA ASP A 165 -18.19 18.07 8.64
C ASP A 165 -17.42 18.68 7.47
N SER A 166 -17.81 18.32 6.25
CA SER A 166 -17.26 18.84 4.99
C SER A 166 -18.01 20.06 4.42
N SER A 167 -19.11 20.51 5.04
CA SER A 167 -20.06 21.51 4.50
C SER A 167 -19.42 22.81 4.01
N ASN A 168 -18.35 23.27 4.68
CA ASN A 168 -17.64 24.51 4.35
C ASN A 168 -16.25 24.29 3.73
N LEU A 169 -15.97 23.08 3.28
CA LEU A 169 -14.65 22.68 2.76
C LEU A 169 -14.61 22.52 1.24
N ALA A 170 -15.66 22.96 0.52
CA ALA A 170 -15.74 22.90 -0.94
C ALA A 170 -14.51 23.54 -1.64
N ASN A 171 -14.07 24.71 -1.20
CA ASN A 171 -12.91 25.38 -1.79
C ASN A 171 -11.60 24.64 -1.54
N VAL A 172 -11.47 24.00 -0.36
CA VAL A 172 -10.31 23.18 0.00
C VAL A 172 -10.28 21.95 -0.90
N TYR A 173 -11.44 21.29 -1.07
CA TYR A 173 -11.59 20.17 -1.97
C TYR A 173 -11.23 20.52 -3.41
N ILE A 174 -11.83 21.58 -3.98
CA ILE A 174 -11.56 21.99 -5.37
C ILE A 174 -10.07 22.23 -5.57
N THR A 175 -9.42 22.94 -4.63
CA THR A 175 -7.99 23.26 -4.75
C THR A 175 -7.11 22.01 -4.63
N ALA A 176 -7.37 21.14 -3.65
CA ALA A 176 -6.61 19.91 -3.43
C ALA A 176 -6.80 18.91 -4.58
N HIS A 177 -8.03 18.79 -5.08
CA HIS A 177 -8.39 17.96 -6.23
C HIS A 177 -7.71 18.43 -7.51
N GLN A 178 -7.79 19.72 -7.82
CA GLN A 178 -7.06 20.29 -8.96
C GLN A 178 -5.55 20.06 -8.85
N ASN A 179 -4.97 20.18 -7.65
CA ASN A 179 -3.55 19.89 -7.46
C ASN A 179 -3.21 18.42 -7.73
N SER A 180 -4.03 17.48 -7.27
CA SER A 180 -3.85 16.05 -7.56
C SER A 180 -3.94 15.76 -9.07
N VAL A 181 -4.97 16.27 -9.75
CA VAL A 181 -5.12 16.14 -11.21
C VAL A 181 -3.95 16.79 -11.96
N ASN A 182 -3.46 17.92 -11.47
CA ASN A 182 -2.28 18.59 -12.04
C ASN A 182 -1.01 17.75 -11.91
N GLN A 183 -0.86 16.91 -10.87
CA GLN A 183 0.27 15.99 -10.80
C GLN A 183 0.16 14.90 -11.87
N LEU A 184 -1.02 14.29 -12.04
CA LEU A 184 -1.24 13.28 -13.09
C LEU A 184 -0.97 13.84 -14.50
N THR A 185 -1.37 15.08 -14.75
CA THR A 185 -1.18 15.71 -16.06
C THR A 185 0.26 16.15 -16.33
N LYS A 186 1.05 16.47 -15.31
CA LYS A 186 2.47 16.82 -15.47
C LYS A 186 3.32 15.65 -15.96
N ASP A 187 2.90 14.42 -15.69
CA ASP A 187 3.59 13.23 -16.18
C ASP A 187 3.44 13.03 -17.69
N ASN A 188 2.52 13.75 -18.34
CA ASN A 188 2.50 13.83 -19.80
C ASN A 188 3.77 14.55 -20.28
N GLY A 189 4.75 13.78 -20.73
CA GLY A 189 5.95 14.31 -21.39
C GLY A 189 5.57 15.18 -22.59
N ARG A 190 6.26 16.31 -22.75
CA ARG A 190 6.03 17.25 -23.87
C ARG A 190 6.96 17.04 -25.06
N ASP A 191 7.86 16.06 -24.98
CA ASP A 191 8.94 15.90 -25.94
C ASP A 191 8.47 15.31 -27.28
N SER A 192 7.29 14.68 -27.31
CA SER A 192 6.67 14.15 -28.52
C SER A 192 5.17 13.92 -28.33
N TYR A 193 4.44 13.87 -29.43
CA TYR A 193 2.98 13.76 -29.46
C TYR A 193 2.52 12.32 -29.23
N TYR A 194 1.54 12.13 -28.34
CA TYR A 194 0.87 10.84 -28.07
C TYR A 194 1.83 9.71 -27.64
N VAL A 195 2.82 10.05 -26.80
CA VAL A 195 3.83 9.12 -26.26
C VAL A 195 3.40 8.60 -24.88
N PRO A 196 3.64 7.33 -24.55
CA PRO A 196 3.34 6.78 -23.23
C PRO A 196 4.07 7.53 -22.11
N CYS A 197 3.35 7.71 -21.01
CA CYS A 197 3.89 8.24 -19.76
C CYS A 197 3.77 7.21 -18.63
N PRO A 198 4.54 7.34 -17.53
CA PRO A 198 4.47 6.42 -16.39
C PRO A 198 3.05 6.26 -15.83
N THR A 199 2.30 7.36 -15.76
CA THR A 199 0.89 7.39 -15.31
C THR A 199 -0.04 6.60 -16.22
N LEU A 200 0.25 6.53 -17.50
CA LEU A 200 -0.54 5.71 -18.41
C LEU A 200 -0.27 4.21 -18.26
N LEU A 201 0.97 3.86 -17.92
CA LEU A 201 1.36 2.47 -17.68
C LEU A 201 0.77 1.94 -16.36
N SER A 202 0.39 2.79 -15.40
CA SER A 202 -0.34 2.34 -14.21
C SER A 202 -1.81 2.03 -14.49
N PHE A 203 -2.34 2.38 -15.66
CA PHE A 203 -3.73 2.08 -16.04
C PHE A 203 -3.87 0.76 -16.81
N THR A 204 -2.77 0.01 -16.98
CA THR A 204 -2.72 -1.18 -17.82
C THR A 204 -1.84 -2.26 -17.19
N SER A 205 -1.97 -3.49 -17.68
CA SER A 205 -1.26 -4.66 -17.10
C SER A 205 0.17 -4.83 -17.60
N GLY A 206 0.54 -4.14 -18.68
CA GLY A 206 1.84 -4.29 -19.31
C GLY A 206 2.96 -3.56 -18.59
N ARG A 207 4.20 -3.76 -19.06
CA ARG A 207 5.42 -3.32 -18.37
C ARG A 207 6.42 -2.68 -19.33
N GLY A 208 7.19 -1.74 -18.81
CA GLY A 208 8.20 -1.00 -19.57
C GLY A 208 7.61 0.18 -20.32
N SER A 209 8.46 1.01 -20.92
CA SER A 209 8.07 2.28 -21.55
C SER A 209 7.09 2.14 -22.71
N LEU A 210 7.11 1.00 -23.42
CA LEU A 210 6.19 0.67 -24.52
C LEU A 210 5.14 -0.38 -24.11
N GLY A 211 4.96 -0.55 -22.79
CA GLY A 211 4.17 -1.62 -22.21
C GLY A 211 2.67 -1.37 -22.17
N TYR A 212 2.15 -0.38 -22.91
CA TYR A 212 0.71 -0.16 -22.92
C TYR A 212 0.00 -1.31 -23.65
N THR A 213 -1.02 -1.89 -23.01
CA THR A 213 -1.82 -2.99 -23.57
C THR A 213 -3.25 -2.54 -23.80
N GLU A 214 -4.09 -2.60 -22.78
CA GLU A 214 -5.46 -2.07 -22.81
C GLU A 214 -5.70 -1.19 -21.59
N LEU A 215 -6.61 -0.22 -21.72
CA LEU A 215 -7.07 0.55 -20.57
C LEU A 215 -7.88 -0.37 -19.64
N SER A 216 -7.40 -0.56 -18.41
CA SER A 216 -8.12 -1.28 -17.37
C SER A 216 -8.81 -0.30 -16.41
N PRO A 217 -10.16 -0.29 -16.35
CA PRO A 217 -10.89 0.59 -15.45
C PRO A 217 -10.52 0.37 -13.97
N SER A 218 -10.22 -0.86 -13.55
CA SER A 218 -9.85 -1.15 -12.17
C SER A 218 -8.47 -0.61 -11.82
N MET A 219 -7.51 -0.71 -12.74
CA MET A 219 -6.16 -0.16 -12.54
C MET A 219 -6.16 1.37 -12.60
N PHE A 220 -6.98 1.96 -13.47
CA PHE A 220 -7.22 3.40 -13.44
C PHE A 220 -7.79 3.85 -12.09
N ALA A 221 -8.83 3.19 -11.58
CA ALA A 221 -9.42 3.52 -10.28
C ALA A 221 -8.42 3.39 -9.12
N GLU A 222 -7.61 2.32 -9.11
CA GLU A 222 -6.56 2.12 -8.10
C GLU A 222 -5.47 3.19 -8.19
N SER A 223 -4.95 3.45 -9.40
CA SER A 223 -3.92 4.47 -9.62
C SER A 223 -4.43 5.87 -9.29
N ARG A 224 -5.70 6.17 -9.59
CA ARG A 224 -6.34 7.42 -9.23
C ARG A 224 -6.44 7.55 -7.71
N GLY A 225 -7.00 6.55 -7.04
CA GLY A 225 -7.09 6.52 -5.58
C GLY A 225 -5.74 6.64 -4.86
N LEU A 226 -4.66 6.04 -5.39
CA LEU A 226 -3.30 6.22 -4.87
C LEU A 226 -2.77 7.65 -5.08
N SER A 227 -3.05 8.25 -6.25
CA SER A 227 -2.70 9.65 -6.52
C SER A 227 -3.42 10.60 -5.58
N ASP A 228 -4.73 10.45 -5.40
CA ASP A 228 -5.50 11.30 -4.49
C ASP A 228 -5.14 11.03 -3.02
N GLY A 229 -4.82 9.79 -2.66
CA GLY A 229 -4.30 9.43 -1.34
C GLY A 229 -2.98 10.16 -1.00
N SER A 230 -2.10 10.34 -1.97
CA SER A 230 -0.78 10.97 -1.78
C SER A 230 -0.78 12.48 -2.01
N ASN A 231 -1.62 13.00 -2.92
CA ASN A 231 -1.59 14.39 -3.35
C ASN A 231 -2.80 15.21 -2.89
N LEU A 232 -3.90 14.60 -2.46
CA LEU A 232 -5.12 15.30 -2.06
C LEU A 232 -5.41 15.11 -0.57
N LEU A 233 -5.42 13.88 -0.05
CA LEU A 233 -5.76 13.61 1.35
C LEU A 233 -4.91 14.37 2.39
N PRO A 234 -3.61 14.62 2.16
CA PRO A 234 -2.81 15.40 3.11
C PRO A 234 -3.33 16.83 3.35
N TYR A 235 -4.04 17.41 2.38
CA TYR A 235 -4.65 18.74 2.54
C TYR A 235 -5.88 18.75 3.47
N PHE A 236 -6.41 17.57 3.79
CA PHE A 236 -7.50 17.40 4.76
C PHE A 236 -7.00 17.02 6.16
N ALA A 237 -5.69 17.06 6.40
CA ALA A 237 -5.12 16.89 7.73
C ALA A 237 -5.35 18.15 8.58
N GLY A 238 -5.85 17.95 9.80
CA GLY A 238 -6.08 19.02 10.76
C GLY A 238 -5.93 18.53 12.19
N THR A 239 -5.78 19.48 13.12
CA THR A 239 -5.77 19.21 14.56
C THR A 239 -6.95 19.90 15.21
N GLY A 240 -7.58 19.22 16.16
CA GLY A 240 -8.75 19.74 16.86
C GLY A 240 -9.13 18.86 18.03
N GLN A 241 -9.88 19.42 18.99
CA GLN A 241 -10.46 18.63 20.07
C GLN A 241 -11.67 17.86 19.54
N MET A 242 -11.49 16.56 19.37
CA MET A 242 -12.53 15.65 18.92
C MET A 242 -12.90 14.64 20.01
N LEU A 243 -14.18 14.30 20.09
CA LEU A 243 -14.65 13.17 20.88
C LEU A 243 -14.09 11.86 20.30
N ALA A 244 -13.23 11.18 21.07
CA ALA A 244 -12.70 9.88 20.72
C ALA A 244 -12.98 8.86 21.83
N ARG A 245 -13.06 7.58 21.46
CA ARG A 245 -13.10 6.48 22.43
C ARG A 245 -11.71 5.98 22.72
N ARG A 246 -11.41 5.78 24.00
CA ARG A 246 -10.20 5.11 24.45
C ARG A 246 -10.59 3.79 25.07
N TYR A 247 -10.02 2.72 24.55
CA TYR A 247 -10.08 1.40 25.16
C TYR A 247 -8.76 1.19 25.91
N ASN A 248 -8.85 0.81 27.19
CA ASN A 248 -7.66 0.46 27.94
C ASN A 248 -7.15 -0.89 27.45
N ASP A 249 -5.86 -0.94 27.20
CA ASP A 249 -5.21 -2.15 26.75
C ASP A 249 -5.31 -3.21 27.85
N ARG A 250 -5.95 -4.34 27.54
CA ARG A 250 -6.04 -5.47 28.46
C ARG A 250 -4.90 -6.42 28.15
N VAL A 251 -3.90 -6.45 29.02
CA VAL A 251 -2.84 -7.46 28.96
C VAL A 251 -3.46 -8.82 29.31
N LEU A 252 -3.89 -9.56 28.28
CA LEU A 252 -4.52 -10.89 28.43
C LEU A 252 -3.51 -11.95 28.89
N SER A 253 -2.24 -11.78 28.54
CA SER A 253 -1.16 -12.67 28.93
C SER A 253 0.08 -11.86 29.27
N ASN A 254 0.62 -12.07 30.47
CA ASN A 254 1.92 -11.55 30.85
C ASN A 254 2.84 -12.74 31.12
N ALA A 255 3.92 -12.86 30.36
CA ALA A 255 4.96 -13.84 30.59
C ALA A 255 6.13 -13.15 31.28
N TYR A 256 6.42 -13.55 32.52
CA TYR A 256 7.58 -13.08 33.25
C TYR A 256 8.43 -14.28 33.66
N ALA A 257 9.72 -14.24 33.31
CA ALA A 257 10.68 -15.22 33.80
C ALA A 257 11.05 -14.86 35.24
N ARG A 258 10.69 -15.70 36.21
CA ARG A 258 11.15 -15.47 37.58
C ARG A 258 12.64 -15.82 37.66
N PRO A 259 13.52 -14.86 38.00
CA PRO A 259 14.97 -15.08 37.97
C PRO A 259 15.40 -16.18 38.93
N ILE A 260 14.68 -16.37 40.03
CA ILE A 260 14.95 -17.43 41.01
C ILE A 260 14.74 -18.82 40.39
N TYR A 261 13.63 -19.05 39.68
CA TYR A 261 13.40 -20.36 39.05
C TYR A 261 14.39 -20.60 37.91
N ALA A 262 14.69 -19.57 37.10
CA ALA A 262 15.73 -19.67 36.07
C ALA A 262 17.10 -20.02 36.68
N ALA A 263 17.50 -19.36 37.78
CA ALA A 263 18.74 -19.65 38.49
C ALA A 263 18.75 -21.06 39.10
N LEU A 264 17.64 -21.53 39.68
CA LEU A 264 17.53 -22.89 40.21
C LEU A 264 17.65 -23.95 39.11
N TYR A 265 16.99 -23.76 37.95
CA TYR A 265 17.12 -24.66 36.80
C TYR A 265 18.56 -24.68 36.26
N LEU A 266 19.21 -23.51 36.14
CA LEU A 266 20.61 -23.42 35.73
C LEU A 266 21.54 -24.11 36.72
N ALA A 267 21.33 -23.91 38.02
CA ALA A 267 22.11 -24.58 39.07
C ALA A 267 21.90 -26.09 39.05
N PHE A 268 20.67 -26.56 38.83
CA PHE A 268 20.36 -27.98 38.70
C PHE A 268 21.06 -28.62 37.49
N ILE A 269 21.01 -27.95 36.32
CA ILE A 269 21.72 -28.40 35.10
C ILE A 269 23.22 -28.45 35.36
N MET A 270 23.78 -27.45 36.04
CA MET A 270 25.21 -27.42 36.39
C MET A 270 25.59 -28.58 37.32
N ILE A 271 24.79 -28.86 38.36
CA ILE A 271 25.03 -29.98 39.29
C ILE A 271 24.93 -31.31 38.55
N LEU A 272 23.92 -31.49 37.69
CA LEU A 272 23.78 -32.68 36.87
C LEU A 272 24.99 -32.87 35.96
N GLY A 273 25.47 -31.80 35.33
CA GLY A 273 26.69 -31.79 34.52
C GLY A 273 27.94 -32.16 35.31
N LEU A 274 28.07 -31.68 36.56
CA LEU A 274 29.17 -32.05 37.46
C LEU A 274 29.11 -33.52 37.87
N VAL A 275 27.92 -34.03 38.21
CA VAL A 275 27.74 -35.45 38.55
C VAL A 275 28.09 -36.33 37.35
N VAL A 276 27.57 -36.01 36.16
CA VAL A 276 27.94 -36.75 34.94
C VAL A 276 29.44 -36.65 34.68
N GLY A 277 30.05 -35.47 34.79
CA GLY A 277 31.49 -35.29 34.60
C GLY A 277 32.36 -36.08 35.60
N LEU A 278 31.90 -36.27 36.84
CA LEU A 278 32.62 -37.00 37.88
C LEU A 278 32.41 -38.52 37.82
N PHE A 279 31.22 -38.98 37.40
CA PHE A 279 30.82 -40.39 37.43
C PHE A 279 30.86 -41.10 36.07
N VAL A 280 31.24 -40.42 34.98
CA VAL A 280 31.56 -41.10 33.71
C VAL A 280 32.86 -41.89 33.89
N PRO A 281 32.86 -43.22 33.71
CA PRO A 281 34.06 -44.03 33.80
C PRO A 281 35.07 -43.56 32.74
N LYS A 282 36.24 -43.13 33.18
CA LYS A 282 37.36 -42.84 32.28
C LYS A 282 37.77 -44.16 31.61
N LEU A 283 37.87 -44.18 30.29
CA LEU A 283 38.41 -45.33 29.57
C LEU A 283 39.80 -45.66 30.12
N PRO A 284 40.13 -46.94 30.35
CA PRO A 284 41.50 -47.32 30.66
C PRO A 284 42.40 -46.86 29.50
N LEU A 285 43.53 -46.21 29.84
CA LEU A 285 44.52 -45.53 28.97
C LEU A 285 44.41 -44.00 28.82
N GLY A 286 43.53 -43.31 29.54
CA GLY A 286 43.60 -41.84 29.63
C GLY A 286 43.29 -41.09 28.33
N VAL A 287 42.67 -41.77 27.37
CA VAL A 287 42.13 -41.15 26.16
C VAL A 287 40.92 -40.30 26.57
N PRO A 288 40.90 -38.99 26.30
CA PRO A 288 39.76 -38.14 26.63
C PRO A 288 38.53 -38.60 25.84
N HIS A 289 37.39 -38.75 26.53
CA HIS A 289 36.10 -38.88 25.84
C HIS A 289 35.88 -37.63 24.98
N ARG A 290 35.32 -37.80 23.77
CA ARG A 290 34.87 -36.74 22.85
C ARG A 290 34.46 -35.49 23.61
N ASP A 291 35.17 -34.38 23.43
CA ASP A 291 34.95 -33.13 24.18
C ASP A 291 33.49 -32.67 24.07
N PHE A 292 32.71 -32.92 25.13
CA PHE A 292 31.39 -32.34 25.36
C PHE A 292 31.55 -30.90 25.89
N ASN A 293 32.36 -30.10 25.21
CA ASN A 293 32.51 -28.70 25.55
C ASN A 293 31.25 -27.93 25.14
N MET A 294 30.93 -26.88 25.91
CA MET A 294 29.82 -25.98 25.61
C MET A 294 29.94 -25.36 24.20
N TYR A 295 31.18 -25.21 23.70
CA TYR A 295 31.48 -24.84 22.33
C TYR A 295 31.03 -25.88 21.30
N THR A 296 31.10 -27.17 21.59
CA THR A 296 30.61 -28.25 20.72
C THR A 296 29.07 -28.25 20.67
N TRP A 297 28.41 -27.92 21.79
CA TRP A 297 26.95 -27.78 21.86
C TRP A 297 26.44 -26.50 21.20
N MET A 298 27.09 -25.36 21.46
CA MET A 298 26.82 -24.10 20.77
C MET A 298 27.07 -24.25 19.27
N ALA A 299 28.18 -24.89 18.86
CA ALA A 299 28.44 -25.20 17.47
C ALA A 299 27.41 -26.17 16.88
N ALA A 300 26.85 -27.12 17.63
CA ALA A 300 25.80 -28.02 17.14
C ALA A 300 24.46 -27.30 16.94
N PHE A 301 24.03 -26.45 17.89
CA PHE A 301 22.82 -25.64 17.74
C PHE A 301 22.96 -24.57 16.66
N GLN A 302 24.13 -23.92 16.60
CA GLN A 302 24.43 -22.91 15.60
C GLN A 302 24.66 -23.57 14.21
N ALA A 303 25.14 -24.81 14.15
CA ALA A 303 25.19 -25.60 12.93
C ALA A 303 23.79 -26.04 12.47
N GLU A 304 22.84 -26.34 13.36
CA GLU A 304 21.45 -26.59 12.93
C GLU A 304 20.79 -25.32 12.36
N GLU A 305 21.05 -24.14 12.93
CA GLU A 305 20.63 -22.86 12.34
C GLU A 305 21.34 -22.54 11.02
N LEU A 306 22.66 -22.75 10.94
CA LEU A 306 23.44 -22.55 9.70
C LEU A 306 23.11 -23.58 8.61
N VAL A 307 22.74 -24.82 8.95
CA VAL A 307 22.31 -25.86 7.99
C VAL A 307 20.89 -25.62 7.50
N GLY A 308 20.06 -24.93 8.29
CA GLY A 308 18.80 -24.36 7.82
C GLY A 308 18.97 -23.34 6.69
N GLU A 309 20.07 -22.58 6.69
CA GLU A 309 20.39 -21.58 5.64
C GLU A 309 21.44 -22.02 4.60
N SER A 310 22.21 -23.08 4.85
CA SER A 310 23.34 -23.52 3.99
C SER A 310 23.05 -24.72 3.08
N ILE A 311 21.83 -24.82 2.53
CA ILE A 311 21.50 -25.74 1.42
C ILE A 311 22.27 -25.38 0.10
N LYS A 312 23.31 -24.53 0.14
CA LYS A 312 24.10 -24.13 -1.04
C LYS A 312 25.62 -24.16 -0.85
N LEU A 313 26.16 -24.97 0.06
CA LEU A 313 27.58 -25.33 0.01
C LEU A 313 27.76 -26.61 -0.83
N PRO A 314 28.41 -26.54 -2.02
CA PRO A 314 28.55 -27.69 -2.88
C PRO A 314 29.48 -28.72 -2.21
N GLY A 315 28.97 -29.93 -1.96
CA GLY A 315 29.78 -31.09 -1.56
C GLY A 315 29.46 -31.72 -0.21
N ILE A 316 28.69 -31.06 0.67
CA ILE A 316 28.31 -31.63 1.97
C ILE A 316 26.91 -32.25 1.87
N SER A 317 26.84 -33.58 1.82
CA SER A 317 25.58 -34.32 1.77
C SER A 317 25.16 -34.82 3.16
N ARG A 318 23.85 -34.98 3.36
CA ARG A 318 23.20 -35.27 4.65
C ARG A 318 23.64 -36.57 5.35
N ASN A 319 24.48 -37.40 4.71
CA ASN A 319 24.94 -38.69 5.24
C ASN A 319 26.48 -38.88 5.11
N MET A 320 27.26 -37.81 5.09
CA MET A 320 28.72 -37.91 4.99
C MET A 320 29.35 -38.33 6.33
N ALA A 321 30.32 -39.25 6.28
CA ALA A 321 31.10 -39.65 7.46
C ALA A 321 31.90 -38.46 8.02
N LEU A 322 31.95 -38.35 9.35
CA LEU A 322 32.53 -37.23 10.07
C LEU A 322 33.99 -36.95 9.70
N ASP A 323 34.75 -38.00 9.36
CA ASP A 323 36.16 -37.92 8.97
C ASP A 323 36.33 -37.11 7.66
N ASN A 324 35.42 -37.30 6.71
CA ASN A 324 35.41 -36.60 5.42
C ASN A 324 34.95 -35.13 5.56
N ILE A 325 34.07 -34.85 6.54
CA ILE A 325 33.67 -33.48 6.88
C ILE A 325 34.83 -32.73 7.54
N ALA A 326 35.57 -33.38 8.44
CA ALA A 326 36.74 -32.80 9.09
C ALA A 326 37.86 -32.48 8.08
N GLU A 327 38.07 -33.33 7.08
CA GLU A 327 39.05 -33.10 6.01
C GLU A 327 38.64 -31.92 5.10
N GLN A 328 37.36 -31.80 4.75
CA GLN A 328 36.86 -30.69 3.92
C GLN A 328 36.79 -29.36 4.67
N VAL A 329 36.43 -29.36 5.95
CA VAL A 329 36.29 -28.14 6.77
C VAL A 329 37.64 -27.71 7.37
N GLY A 330 38.57 -28.64 7.62
CA GLY A 330 39.89 -28.35 8.19
C GLY A 330 40.76 -27.43 7.34
N GLY A 331 40.46 -27.31 6.03
CA GLY A 331 41.12 -26.36 5.13
C GLY A 331 40.56 -24.93 5.18
N LEU A 332 39.41 -24.69 5.82
CA LEU A 332 38.79 -23.37 5.90
C LEU A 332 39.45 -22.52 7.00
N LYS A 333 40.47 -21.75 6.62
CA LYS A 333 40.99 -20.67 7.46
C LYS A 333 39.99 -19.52 7.50
N PHE A 334 39.27 -19.38 8.59
CA PHE A 334 38.45 -18.19 8.86
C PHE A 334 39.36 -16.99 9.10
N ARG A 335 39.35 -16.02 8.17
CA ARG A 335 39.99 -14.72 8.37
C ARG A 335 38.97 -13.80 9.03
N TYR A 336 39.13 -13.54 10.33
CA TYR A 336 38.38 -12.48 11.00
C TYR A 336 38.81 -11.13 10.43
N VAL A 337 37.87 -10.41 9.82
CA VAL A 337 38.04 -9.00 9.47
C VAL A 337 37.37 -8.21 10.58
N ASP A 338 38.16 -7.46 11.33
CA ASP A 338 37.66 -6.61 12.42
C ASP A 338 36.80 -5.47 11.83
N PRO A 339 35.52 -5.32 12.24
CA PRO A 339 34.61 -4.31 11.72
C PRO A 339 35.04 -2.85 12.02
N GLN A 340 36.04 -2.62 12.88
CA GLN A 340 36.50 -1.26 13.19
C GLN A 340 37.40 -0.59 12.12
N THR A 341 37.70 -1.26 11.01
CA THR A 341 38.48 -0.65 9.90
C THR A 341 37.63 -0.05 8.77
N ARG A 342 36.32 0.15 8.99
CA ARG A 342 35.39 0.78 8.02
C ARG A 342 34.94 2.20 8.40
N SER A 343 35.74 2.97 9.12
CA SER A 343 35.60 4.43 9.15
C SER A 343 36.86 5.08 8.61
N GLY A 344 36.83 5.43 7.32
CA GLY A 344 37.93 6.11 6.66
C GLY A 344 37.87 5.89 5.16
N TYR A 345 36.82 6.40 4.52
CA TYR A 345 36.83 7.14 3.25
C TYR A 345 35.52 7.89 3.10
#